data_AF-A0A7J6R9U3-F1
#
_entry.id   AF-A0A7J6R9U3-F1
#
_cell.length_a   1.000
_cell.length_b   1.000
_cell.length_c   1.000
_cell.angle_alpha   90.00
_cell.angle_beta   90.00
_cell.angle_gamma   90.00
#
_symmetry.space_group_name_H-M   'P 1'
#
loop_
_entity.id
_entity.type
_entity.pdbx_description
1 polymer ?
#
loop_
_entity_poly.entity_id
_entity_poly.type
_entity_poly.pdbx_seq_one_letter_code
_entity_poly.pdbx_strand_id
1 'polypeptide(L)'
;MLIRSASAAIPRRGIQVRRLGNAARGPPLYDLPGNFRYAKEFFTKPAISYGEFHQQCSSLRIFVCAGTIGYMLLSFTIWPCRSSYWQNWAFWRVPGNIMHHFSKRSGSIFLDEPLKRTIDVPKTYAHLIATRRLPGEGLEEEEGED
;
A
#
# COMPACT_ATOMS: atom_id res chain seq x y z
N MET A 1 -57.76 -54.68 4.33
CA MET A 1 -57.12 -53.67 3.45
C MET A 1 -57.63 -52.31 3.88
N LEU A 2 -56.87 -51.31 4.31
CA LEU A 2 -55.42 -51.06 4.37
C LEU A 2 -55.19 -50.19 5.62
N ILE A 3 -54.34 -50.66 6.52
CA ILE A 3 -53.83 -49.92 7.67
C ILE A 3 -52.89 -48.84 7.13
N ARG A 4 -53.29 -47.57 7.19
CA ARG A 4 -52.35 -46.47 6.97
C ARG A 4 -51.55 -46.25 8.25
N SER A 5 -50.34 -46.81 8.25
CA SER A 5 -49.28 -46.56 9.22
C SER A 5 -49.05 -45.06 9.37
N ALA A 6 -49.39 -44.50 10.54
CA ALA A 6 -48.94 -43.19 10.96
C ALA A 6 -47.42 -43.28 11.19
N SER A 7 -46.64 -42.83 10.21
CA SER A 7 -45.22 -42.59 10.42
C SER A 7 -45.11 -41.41 11.39
N ALA A 8 -44.92 -41.69 12.67
CA ALA A 8 -44.67 -40.70 13.70
C ALA A 8 -43.46 -39.87 13.30
N ALA A 9 -43.69 -38.60 12.97
CA ALA A 9 -42.62 -37.64 12.76
C ALA A 9 -41.87 -37.49 14.09
N ILE A 10 -40.62 -37.96 14.12
CA ILE A 10 -39.69 -37.75 15.22
C ILE A 10 -39.66 -36.25 15.53
N PRO A 11 -39.94 -35.80 16.77
CA PRO A 11 -39.82 -34.39 17.10
C PRO A 11 -38.37 -33.99 16.85
N ARG A 12 -38.15 -33.10 15.88
CA ARG A 12 -36.84 -32.48 15.64
C ARG A 12 -36.36 -31.96 16.99
N ARG A 13 -35.25 -32.51 17.48
CA ARG A 13 -34.52 -32.03 18.66
C ARG A 13 -34.65 -30.52 18.69
N GLY A 14 -35.38 -29.98 19.67
CA GLY A 14 -35.40 -28.57 19.93
C GLY A 14 -33.95 -28.14 20.05
N ILE A 15 -33.48 -27.39 19.06
CA ILE A 15 -32.21 -26.70 19.15
C ILE A 15 -32.35 -25.91 20.45
N GLN A 16 -31.54 -26.28 21.46
CA GLN A 16 -31.47 -25.53 22.69
C GLN A 16 -30.89 -24.16 22.31
N VAL A 17 -31.77 -23.23 21.92
CA VAL A 17 -31.39 -21.87 21.59
C VAL A 17 -30.96 -21.27 22.92
N ARG A 18 -29.65 -21.21 23.14
CA ARG A 18 -29.08 -20.47 24.26
C ARG A 18 -29.45 -19.02 24.04
N ARG A 19 -30.53 -18.57 24.66
CA ARG A 19 -30.91 -17.16 24.76
C ARG A 19 -29.98 -16.45 25.76
N LEU A 20 -28.66 -16.59 25.59
CA LEU A 20 -27.73 -15.60 26.09
C LEU A 20 -28.16 -14.33 25.35
N GLY A 21 -28.90 -13.46 26.04
CA GLY A 21 -29.64 -12.34 25.45
C GLY A 21 -28.84 -11.70 24.34
N ASN A 22 -29.49 -11.52 23.17
CA ASN A 22 -28.92 -10.97 21.93
C ASN A 22 -27.60 -10.24 22.19
N ALA A 23 -26.47 -10.92 22.05
CA ALA A 23 -25.21 -10.23 21.90
C ALA A 23 -25.39 -9.44 20.61
N ALA A 24 -25.74 -8.16 20.74
CA ALA A 24 -26.16 -7.34 19.62
C ALA A 24 -25.07 -7.44 18.56
N ARG A 25 -25.38 -8.17 17.49
CA ARG A 25 -24.45 -8.38 16.39
C ARG A 25 -24.24 -6.98 15.82
N GLY A 26 -23.00 -6.51 15.87
CA GLY A 26 -22.70 -5.15 15.46
C GLY A 26 -23.06 -4.85 14.01
N PRO A 27 -22.86 -3.59 13.59
CA PRO A 27 -23.06 -3.18 12.21
C PRO A 27 -22.29 -4.12 11.27
N PRO A 28 -22.86 -4.42 10.09
CA PRO A 28 -22.14 -5.22 9.10
C PRO A 28 -20.86 -4.50 8.66
N LEU A 29 -19.87 -5.25 8.18
CA LEU A 29 -18.55 -4.70 7.84
C LEU A 29 -18.60 -3.56 6.79
N TYR A 30 -19.59 -3.58 5.90
CA TYR A 30 -19.80 -2.56 4.87
C TYR A 30 -20.50 -1.29 5.38
N ASP A 31 -21.07 -1.31 6.59
CA ASP A 31 -21.68 -0.14 7.21
C ASP A 31 -20.61 0.72 7.90
N LEU A 32 -19.90 1.51 7.11
CA LEU A 32 -18.86 2.42 7.58
C LEU A 32 -19.35 3.42 8.66
N PRO A 33 -20.50 4.11 8.52
CA PRO A 33 -20.95 5.05 9.54
C PRO A 33 -21.30 4.35 10.85
N GLY A 34 -21.90 3.15 10.79
CA GLY A 34 -22.14 2.33 11.99
C GLY A 34 -20.84 1.94 12.70
N ASN A 35 -19.87 1.41 11.95
CA ASN A 35 -18.57 1.01 12.50
C ASN A 35 -17.78 2.22 13.04
N PHE A 36 -17.86 3.38 12.39
CA PHE A 36 -17.16 4.59 12.85
C PHE A 36 -17.63 5.05 14.23
N ARG A 37 -18.93 4.91 14.53
CA ARG A 37 -19.48 5.24 15.86
C ARG A 37 -18.84 4.37 16.95
N TYR A 38 -18.78 3.06 16.76
CA TYR A 38 -18.16 2.15 17.73
C TYR A 38 -16.64 2.36 17.84
N ALA A 39 -15.96 2.66 16.73
CA ALA A 39 -14.54 3.00 16.75
C ALA A 39 -14.28 4.30 17.54
N LYS A 40 -15.15 5.31 17.43
CA LYS A 40 -15.08 6.53 18.25
C LYS A 40 -15.34 6.23 19.73
N GLU A 41 -16.31 5.38 20.02
CA GLU A 41 -16.64 4.97 21.40
C GLU A 41 -15.47 4.28 22.07
N PHE A 42 -14.68 3.48 21.35
CA PHE A 42 -13.45 2.88 21.87
C PHE A 42 -12.50 3.88 22.53
N PHE A 43 -12.37 5.09 21.98
CA PHE A 43 -11.46 6.12 22.50
C PHE A 43 -12.12 7.11 23.45
N THR A 44 -13.45 7.17 23.47
CA THR A 44 -14.21 8.20 24.22
C THR A 44 -14.97 7.64 25.42
N LYS A 45 -15.29 6.35 25.42
CA LYS A 45 -16.07 5.69 26.46
C LYS A 45 -15.41 4.36 26.87
N PRO A 46 -15.15 4.14 28.17
CA PRO A 46 -14.70 2.82 28.61
C PRO A 46 -15.81 1.78 28.39
N ALA A 47 -15.45 0.61 27.86
CA ALA A 47 -16.40 -0.48 27.67
C ALA A 47 -16.84 -1.07 29.01
N ILE A 48 -18.15 -1.18 29.24
CA ILE A 48 -18.72 -1.71 30.49
C ILE A 48 -18.84 -3.23 30.41
N SER A 49 -19.07 -3.76 29.19
CA SER A 49 -19.17 -5.19 28.94
C SER A 49 -18.12 -5.69 27.95
N TYR A 50 -17.76 -6.97 28.06
CA TYR A 50 -16.88 -7.62 27.10
C TYR A 50 -17.46 -7.62 25.67
N GLY A 51 -18.79 -7.73 25.54
CA GLY A 51 -19.46 -7.70 24.24
C GLY A 51 -19.28 -6.37 23.52
N GLU A 52 -19.41 -5.26 24.25
CA GLU A 52 -19.14 -3.91 23.73
C GLU A 52 -17.67 -3.74 23.36
N PHE A 53 -16.75 -4.16 24.23
CA PHE A 53 -15.32 -4.08 23.97
C PHE A 53 -14.94 -4.86 22.69
N HIS A 54 -15.46 -6.08 22.54
CA HIS A 54 -15.23 -6.89 21.35
C HIS A 54 -15.77 -6.21 20.08
N GLN A 55 -16.96 -5.59 20.15
CA GLN A 55 -17.56 -4.89 19.03
C GLN A 55 -16.77 -3.63 18.65
N GLN A 56 -16.28 -2.88 19.63
CA GLN A 56 -15.43 -1.72 19.43
C GLN A 56 -14.10 -2.11 18.74
N CYS A 57 -13.44 -3.18 19.19
CA CYS A 57 -12.24 -3.70 18.53
C CYS A 57 -12.51 -4.19 17.09
N SER A 58 -13.64 -4.88 16.89
CA SER A 58 -14.03 -5.41 15.56
C SER A 58 -14.27 -4.28 14.55
N SER A 59 -14.91 -3.20 14.97
CA SER A 59 -15.15 -2.01 14.15
C SER A 59 -13.87 -1.19 13.93
N LEU A 60 -13.01 -1.06 14.95
CA LEU A 60 -11.72 -0.37 14.86
C LEU A 60 -10.78 -1.00 13.82
N ARG A 61 -10.81 -2.33 13.67
CA ARG A 61 -9.95 -3.09 12.75
C ARG A 61 -9.99 -2.55 11.32
N ILE A 62 -11.16 -2.22 10.79
CA ILE A 62 -11.29 -1.74 9.40
C ILE A 62 -10.54 -0.42 9.23
N PHE A 63 -10.66 0.48 10.20
CA PHE A 63 -9.99 1.79 10.17
C PHE A 63 -8.49 1.67 10.38
N VAL A 64 -8.03 0.74 11.23
CA VAL A 64 -6.60 0.47 11.38
C VAL A 64 -6.01 -0.09 10.09
N CYS A 65 -6.67 -1.06 9.45
CA CYS A 65 -6.21 -1.59 8.16
C CYS A 65 -6.21 -0.52 7.06
N ALA A 66 -7.27 0.27 6.94
CA ALA A 66 -7.33 1.35 5.96
C ALA A 66 -6.29 2.44 6.25
N GLY A 67 -6.10 2.77 7.53
CA GLY A 67 -5.14 3.76 7.99
C GLY A 67 -3.70 3.34 7.74
N THR A 68 -3.34 2.08 7.98
CA THR A 68 -1.99 1.57 7.70
C THR A 68 -1.70 1.53 6.21
N ILE A 69 -2.65 1.07 5.38
CA ILE A 69 -2.52 1.09 3.92
C ILE A 69 -2.37 2.54 3.43
N GLY A 70 -3.23 3.45 3.88
CA GLY A 70 -3.18 4.87 3.53
C GLY A 70 -1.87 5.53 3.95
N TYR A 71 -1.38 5.23 5.16
CA TYR A 71 -0.10 5.72 5.65
C TYR A 71 1.07 5.25 4.80
N MET A 72 1.11 3.96 4.45
CA MET A 72 2.19 3.43 3.59
C MET A 72 2.15 4.06 2.20
N LEU A 73 0.97 4.20 1.59
CA LEU A 73 0.81 4.87 0.30
C LEU A 73 1.25 6.34 0.35
N LEU A 74 0.87 7.06 1.41
CA LEU A 74 1.26 8.45 1.58
C LEU A 74 2.77 8.58 1.80
N SER A 75 3.35 7.72 2.65
CA SER A 75 4.79 7.66 2.88
C SER A 75 5.56 7.42 1.59
N PHE A 76 5.10 6.49 0.73
CA PHE A 76 5.70 6.26 -0.58
C PHE A 76 5.56 7.45 -1.53
N THR A 77 4.51 8.24 -1.41
CA THR A 77 4.28 9.42 -2.26
C THR A 77 5.16 10.59 -1.85
N ILE A 78 5.40 10.77 -0.54
CA ILE A 78 6.24 11.85 0.00
C ILE A 78 7.73 11.48 -0.14
N TRP A 79 8.10 10.24 0.17
CA TRP A 79 9.47 9.73 0.13
C TRP A 79 9.56 8.54 -0.83
N PRO A 80 9.62 8.79 -2.15
CA PRO A 80 9.77 7.72 -3.12
C PRO A 80 11.07 6.96 -2.88
N CYS A 81 11.01 5.63 -2.93
CA CYS A 81 12.22 4.81 -2.85
C CYS A 81 13.19 5.17 -3.99
N ARG A 82 14.50 5.12 -3.73
CA ARG A 82 15.60 5.48 -4.67
C ARG A 82 15.65 4.70 -5.99
N SER A 83 14.66 3.88 -6.31
CA SER A 83 14.60 3.21 -7.61
C SER A 83 14.39 4.23 -8.74
N SER A 84 15.03 3.99 -9.89
CA SER A 84 14.82 4.77 -11.12
C SER A 84 13.35 4.83 -11.55
N TYR A 85 12.56 3.78 -11.27
CA TYR A 85 11.12 3.75 -11.55
C TYR A 85 10.36 4.90 -10.85
N TRP A 86 10.52 5.02 -9.54
CA TRP A 86 9.84 6.04 -8.74
C TRP A 86 10.33 7.47 -9.05
N GLN A 87 11.57 7.66 -9.51
CA GLN A 87 12.06 9.00 -9.90
C GLN A 87 11.40 9.54 -11.18
N ASN A 88 10.98 8.65 -12.09
CA ASN A 88 10.32 9.01 -13.34
C ASN A 88 8.79 9.06 -13.20
N TRP A 89 8.23 8.26 -12.29
CA TRP A 89 6.78 8.14 -12.07
C TRP A 89 6.30 8.75 -10.76
N ALA A 90 7.14 9.52 -10.06
CA ALA A 90 6.70 10.28 -8.89
C ALA A 90 5.54 11.19 -9.29
N PHE A 91 4.46 11.18 -8.51
CA PHE A 91 3.22 11.91 -8.78
C PHE A 91 3.46 13.37 -9.22
N TRP A 92 4.41 14.05 -8.58
CA TRP A 92 4.80 15.43 -8.88
C TRP A 92 5.49 15.63 -10.25
N ARG A 93 6.21 14.60 -10.73
CA ARG A 93 6.97 14.65 -11.99
C ARG A 93 6.21 14.07 -13.18
N VAL A 94 5.21 13.23 -12.94
CA VAL A 94 4.35 12.63 -13.99
C VAL A 94 3.77 13.66 -14.95
N PRO A 95 3.13 14.77 -14.52
CA PRO A 95 2.58 15.74 -15.47
C PRO A 95 3.66 16.40 -16.33
N GLY A 96 4.83 16.71 -15.75
CA GLY A 96 5.98 17.25 -16.50
C GLY A 96 6.56 16.24 -17.50
N ASN A 97 6.71 14.98 -17.11
CA ASN A 97 7.21 13.92 -17.98
C ASN A 97 6.25 13.60 -19.13
N ILE A 98 4.94 13.53 -18.84
CA ILE A 98 3.91 13.35 -19.86
C ILE A 98 3.96 14.52 -20.85
N MET A 99 3.96 15.75 -20.36
CA MET A 99 4.04 16.95 -21.22
C MET A 99 5.34 16.99 -22.04
N HIS A 100 6.47 16.54 -21.47
CA HIS A 100 7.74 16.39 -22.20
C HIS A 100 7.65 15.37 -23.33
N HIS A 101 6.96 14.25 -23.12
CA HIS A 101 6.71 13.25 -24.16
C HIS A 101 5.78 13.77 -25.27
N PHE A 102 4.79 14.61 -24.94
CA PHE A 102 3.92 15.26 -25.93
C PHE A 102 4.57 16.47 -26.62
N SER A 103 5.54 17.13 -25.97
CA SER A 103 6.27 18.29 -26.51
C SER A 103 7.50 17.89 -27.32
N LYS A 104 8.03 16.68 -27.12
CA LYS A 104 9.07 16.13 -27.99
C LYS A 104 8.50 15.89 -29.38
N ARG A 105 8.84 16.80 -30.30
CA ARG A 105 8.78 16.57 -31.75
C ARG A 105 9.46 15.21 -32.01
N SER A 106 8.80 14.35 -32.78
CA SER A 106 9.34 13.07 -33.24
C SER A 106 10.66 13.31 -33.98
N GLY A 107 11.78 13.33 -33.24
CA GLY A 107 13.09 13.12 -33.80
C GLY A 107 13.15 11.67 -34.22
N SER A 108 13.62 11.42 -35.44
CA SER A 108 13.66 10.07 -35.97
C SER A 108 14.51 9.18 -35.03
N ILE A 109 14.15 7.90 -34.94
CA ILE A 109 14.92 6.91 -34.16
C ILE A 109 16.35 6.80 -34.70
N PHE A 110 16.57 7.26 -35.93
CA PHE A 110 17.87 7.40 -36.54
C PHE A 110 18.49 8.73 -36.15
N LEU A 111 19.73 8.66 -35.67
CA LEU A 111 20.50 9.88 -35.40
C LEU A 111 20.85 10.54 -36.73
N ASP A 112 20.22 11.69 -37.00
CA ASP A 112 20.56 12.53 -38.15
C ASP A 112 22.00 13.09 -38.06
N GLU A 113 22.54 13.23 -36.84
CA GLU A 113 23.94 13.57 -36.54
C GLU A 113 24.45 12.63 -35.43
N PRO A 114 25.69 12.11 -35.50
CA PRO A 114 26.24 11.28 -34.43
C PRO A 114 26.16 11.98 -33.07
N LEU A 115 25.63 11.27 -32.07
CA LEU A 115 25.45 11.81 -30.72
C LEU A 115 26.81 12.25 -30.19
N LYS A 116 27.00 13.56 -30.02
CA LYS A 116 28.20 14.14 -29.41
C LYS A 116 28.23 13.73 -27.94
N ARG A 117 28.83 12.58 -27.66
CA ARG A 117 29.07 12.11 -26.30
C ARG A 117 30.22 12.92 -25.72
N THR A 118 29.99 13.53 -24.57
CA THR A 118 31.02 14.22 -23.78
C THR A 118 32.06 13.25 -23.20
N ILE A 119 31.75 11.95 -23.22
CA ILE A 119 32.56 10.88 -22.61
C ILE A 119 33.13 9.98 -23.71
N ASP A 120 34.45 9.87 -23.72
CA ASP A 120 35.20 8.97 -24.60
C ASP A 120 35.11 7.52 -24.07
N VAL A 121 34.06 6.81 -24.51
CA VAL A 121 33.70 5.46 -24.02
C VAL A 121 34.88 4.48 -24.07
N PRO A 122 35.69 4.37 -25.15
CA PRO A 122 36.89 3.54 -25.17
C PRO A 122 37.88 3.84 -24.04
N LYS A 123 38.15 5.12 -23.76
CA LYS A 123 39.10 5.51 -22.70
C LYS A 123 38.56 5.20 -21.32
N THR A 124 37.28 5.49 -21.07
CA THR A 124 36.63 5.17 -19.80
C THR A 124 36.59 3.65 -19.57
N TYR A 125 36.34 2.86 -20.62
CA TYR A 125 36.33 1.40 -20.53
C TYR A 125 37.73 0.83 -20.24
N ALA A 126 38.76 1.33 -20.93
CA ALA A 126 40.15 0.96 -20.65
C ALA A 126 40.54 1.30 -19.21
N HIS A 127 40.15 2.48 -18.72
CA HIS A 127 40.38 2.89 -17.34
C HIS A 127 39.66 1.97 -16.35
N LEU A 128 38.38 1.65 -16.57
CA LEU A 128 37.60 0.76 -15.71
C LEU A 128 38.16 -0.67 -15.67
N ILE A 129 38.69 -1.19 -16.78
CA ILE A 129 39.35 -2.50 -16.78
C ILE A 129 40.61 -2.45 -15.92
N ALA A 130 41.42 -1.40 -16.07
CA ALA A 130 42.70 -1.28 -15.40
C ALA A 130 42.56 -0.99 -13.90
N THR A 131 41.68 -0.05 -13.52
CA THR A 131 41.58 0.49 -12.15
C THR A 131 40.33 0.06 -11.41
N ARG A 132 39.34 -0.54 -12.11
CA ARG A 132 38.00 -0.86 -11.58
C ARG A 132 37.29 0.33 -10.91
N ARG A 133 37.68 1.56 -11.26
CA ARG A 133 37.12 2.80 -10.72
C ARG A 133 36.80 3.78 -11.85
N LEU A 134 35.79 4.61 -11.64
CA LEU A 134 35.51 5.72 -12.54
C LEU A 134 36.57 6.81 -12.35
N PRO A 135 37.00 7.47 -13.44
CA PRO A 135 37.91 8.60 -13.34
C PRO A 135 37.20 9.74 -12.59
N GLY A 136 37.75 10.16 -11.44
CA GLY A 136 37.25 11.26 -10.61
C GLY A 136 36.56 10.88 -9.30
N GLU A 137 36.40 9.58 -8.98
CA GLU A 137 35.67 9.13 -7.78
C GLU A 137 36.59 8.88 -6.55
N GLY A 138 37.72 9.58 -6.44
CA GLY A 138 38.69 9.31 -5.36
C GLY A 138 39.84 10.29 -5.15
N LEU A 139 39.69 11.57 -5.55
CA LEU A 139 40.63 12.64 -5.20
C LEU A 139 39.86 13.84 -4.64
N GLU A 140 39.29 13.66 -3.45
CA GLU A 140 39.26 14.75 -2.47
C GLU A 140 40.46 14.48 -1.55
N GLU A 141 41.65 14.84 -2.01
CA GLU A 141 42.80 14.98 -1.12
C GLU A 141 42.68 16.35 -0.45
N GLU A 142 42.63 16.35 0.88
CA GLU A 142 42.69 17.52 1.75
C GLU A 142 43.94 18.35 1.43
N GLU A 143 43.78 19.49 0.77
CA GLU A 143 44.78 20.58 0.84
C GLU A 143 44.62 21.27 2.21
N GLY A 144 45.36 20.77 3.19
CA GLY A 144 45.72 21.55 4.38
C GLY A 144 46.78 22.58 3.98
N GLU A 145 46.40 23.85 4.00
CA GLU A 145 47.30 25.00 3.86
C GLU A 145 47.63 25.51 5.29
N ASP A 146 48.93 25.48 5.62
CA ASP A 146 49.52 26.11 6.83
C ASP A 146 49.43 27.65 6.79
#